data_AF-A0A1E9CBF5-F1
#
_entry.id   AF-A0A1E9CBF5-F1
#
_cell.length_a   1.000
_cell.length_b   1.000
_cell.length_c   1.000
_cell.angle_alpha   90.00
_cell.angle_beta   90.00
_cell.angle_gamma   90.00
#
_symmetry.space_group_name_H-M   'P 1'
#
loop_
_entity.id
_entity.type
_entity.pdbx_description
1 polymer ?
#
loop_
_entity_poly.entity_id
_entity_poly.type
_entity_poly.pdbx_seq_one_letter_code
_entity_poly.pdbx_strand_id
1 'polypeptide(L)'
;MPNPDSYYSRPEVSNSDLTELKNYLYPRAQYGDKEKAFKFGTLVDALITENDRVRYDKLMVDDYVYTTEEFELGLEMRKALRKEAEKDQFLAVVLAQSDTQRFMVNKQQEFHYGNFAYHLDTRCKWDWWLSAYGFGGDLKTTFAESQAQFDEAIDFFDWDRSRAWYMDIAGSEQDFIYAISKKNCKIFKHFITDRNHPTYIKGKEKYEDLAFKWWQLMV
;
A
#
# COMPACT_ATOMS: atom_id res chain seq x y z
N MET A 1 10.23 -1.90 -21.39
CA MET A 1 9.72 -3.29 -21.40
C MET A 1 8.44 -3.26 -20.58
N PRO A 2 7.41 -4.05 -20.90
CA PRO A 2 6.26 -4.18 -20.00
C PRO A 2 6.76 -4.70 -18.64
N ASN A 3 6.09 -4.29 -17.56
CA ASN A 3 6.44 -4.72 -16.20
C ASN A 3 6.51 -6.27 -16.16
N PRO A 4 7.66 -6.89 -15.86
CA PRO A 4 7.80 -8.33 -15.79
C PRO A 4 7.07 -8.94 -14.57
N ASP A 5 6.51 -8.10 -13.70
CA ASP A 5 5.83 -8.51 -12.49
C ASP A 5 4.52 -9.25 -12.77
N SER A 6 4.58 -10.57 -12.60
CA SER A 6 3.42 -11.46 -12.64
C SER A 6 2.49 -11.31 -11.43
N TYR A 7 2.79 -10.45 -10.45
CA TYR A 7 1.99 -10.30 -9.23
C TYR A 7 0.51 -10.11 -9.52
N TYR A 8 0.14 -9.29 -10.50
CA TYR A 8 -1.26 -9.00 -10.83
C TYR A 8 -2.00 -10.14 -11.54
N SER A 9 -1.28 -11.13 -12.10
CA SER A 9 -1.91 -12.29 -12.77
C SER A 9 -2.05 -13.51 -11.87
N ARG A 10 -1.58 -13.46 -10.62
CA ARG A 10 -1.68 -14.60 -9.71
C ARG A 10 -3.14 -14.83 -9.23
N PRO A 11 -3.50 -16.05 -8.83
CA PRO A 11 -4.87 -16.38 -8.42
C PRO A 11 -5.16 -16.15 -6.93
N GLU A 12 -4.14 -15.87 -6.10
CA GLU A 12 -4.33 -15.70 -4.65
C GLU A 12 -5.08 -14.38 -4.35
N VAL A 13 -5.87 -14.38 -3.27
CA VAL A 13 -6.66 -13.20 -2.87
C VAL A 13 -5.72 -12.09 -2.38
N SER A 14 -5.89 -10.88 -2.90
CA SER A 14 -5.18 -9.67 -2.47
C SER A 14 -6.10 -8.69 -1.75
N ASN A 15 -5.51 -7.70 -1.06
CA ASN A 15 -6.31 -6.59 -0.52
C ASN A 15 -7.04 -5.78 -1.62
N SER A 16 -6.53 -5.76 -2.86
CA SER A 16 -7.24 -5.13 -3.97
C SER A 16 -8.50 -5.92 -4.34
N ASP A 17 -8.41 -7.26 -4.36
CA ASP A 17 -9.57 -8.14 -4.57
C ASP A 17 -10.65 -7.91 -3.49
N LEU A 18 -10.25 -7.78 -2.22
CA LEU A 18 -11.17 -7.41 -1.13
C LEU A 18 -11.75 -5.99 -1.28
N THR A 19 -11.00 -5.06 -1.88
CA THR A 19 -11.48 -3.70 -2.18
C THR A 19 -12.56 -3.74 -3.26
N GLU A 20 -12.36 -4.53 -4.31
CA GLU A 20 -13.33 -4.74 -5.38
C GLU A 20 -14.60 -5.37 -4.84
N LEU A 21 -14.49 -6.41 -4.01
CA LEU A 21 -15.62 -7.02 -3.33
C LEU A 21 -16.37 -6.01 -2.45
N LYS A 22 -15.65 -5.21 -1.65
CA LYS A 22 -16.27 -4.16 -0.82
C LYS A 22 -17.06 -3.16 -1.67
N ASN A 23 -16.50 -2.71 -2.80
CA ASN A 23 -17.17 -1.77 -3.70
C ASN A 23 -18.40 -2.38 -4.36
N TYR A 24 -18.36 -3.67 -4.68
CA TYR A 24 -19.49 -4.41 -5.23
C TYR A 24 -20.63 -4.56 -4.21
N LEU A 25 -20.31 -4.97 -2.97
CA LEU A 25 -21.30 -5.19 -1.91
C LEU A 25 -21.86 -3.89 -1.32
N TYR A 26 -21.03 -2.85 -1.24
CA TYR A 26 -21.35 -1.58 -0.59
C TYR A 26 -20.98 -0.40 -1.50
N PRO A 27 -21.69 -0.23 -2.62
CA PRO A 27 -21.40 0.86 -3.55
C PRO A 27 -21.56 2.21 -2.85
N ARG A 28 -20.53 3.04 -2.95
CA ARG A 28 -20.54 4.41 -2.44
C ARG A 28 -20.30 5.37 -3.60
N ALA A 29 -20.96 6.53 -3.55
CA ALA A 29 -20.62 7.63 -4.44
C ALA A 29 -19.15 8.00 -4.23
N GLN A 30 -18.36 7.93 -5.28
CA GLN A 30 -16.95 8.26 -5.28
C GLN A 30 -16.78 9.54 -6.07
N TYR A 31 -16.22 10.56 -5.42
CA TYR A 31 -15.96 11.85 -6.02
C TYR A 31 -14.50 11.94 -6.47
N GLY A 32 -14.28 12.49 -7.66
CA GLY A 32 -12.96 12.64 -8.25
C GLY A 32 -12.56 11.50 -9.18
N ASP A 33 -11.45 11.70 -9.89
CA ASP A 33 -10.90 10.74 -10.85
C ASP A 33 -9.97 9.74 -10.15
N LYS A 34 -10.52 8.57 -9.84
CA LYS A 34 -9.78 7.48 -9.19
C LYS A 34 -8.66 6.94 -10.04
N GLU A 35 -8.87 6.83 -11.34
CA GLU A 35 -7.89 6.30 -12.26
C GLU A 35 -6.68 7.23 -12.28
N LYS A 36 -6.92 8.55 -12.41
CA LYS A 36 -5.87 9.56 -12.32
C LYS A 36 -5.14 9.53 -10.97
N ALA A 37 -5.87 9.40 -9.85
CA ALA A 37 -5.26 9.32 -8.53
C ALA A 37 -4.37 8.08 -8.37
N PHE A 38 -4.81 6.93 -8.91
CA PHE A 38 -4.06 5.67 -8.92
C PHE A 38 -2.83 5.72 -9.82
N LYS A 39 -2.97 6.24 -11.05
CA LYS A 39 -1.84 6.40 -11.99
C LYS A 39 -0.78 7.33 -11.42
N PHE A 40 -1.17 8.43 -10.77
CA PHE A 40 -0.22 9.31 -10.10
C PHE A 40 0.47 8.64 -8.91
N GLY A 41 -0.26 7.84 -8.12
CA GLY A 41 0.36 7.03 -7.07
C GLY A 41 1.42 6.08 -7.63
N THR A 42 1.13 5.44 -8.76
CA THR A 42 2.06 4.55 -9.49
C THR A 42 3.32 5.28 -9.95
N LEU A 43 3.21 6.52 -10.41
CA LEU A 43 4.38 7.34 -10.78
C LEU A 43 5.31 7.55 -9.59
N VAL A 44 4.74 7.99 -8.45
CA VAL A 44 5.52 8.30 -7.25
C VAL A 44 6.16 7.04 -6.68
N ASP A 45 5.42 5.94 -6.65
CA ASP A 45 5.94 4.63 -6.26
C ASP A 45 7.10 4.21 -7.17
N ALA A 46 6.92 4.14 -8.49
CA ALA A 46 7.98 3.77 -9.42
C ALA A 46 9.21 4.69 -9.32
N LEU A 47 9.01 6.00 -9.12
CA LEU A 47 10.12 6.95 -8.91
C LEU A 47 10.97 6.62 -7.68
N ILE A 48 10.36 6.06 -6.63
CA ILE A 48 11.00 5.78 -5.34
C ILE A 48 11.48 4.33 -5.22
N THR A 49 10.68 3.36 -5.64
CA THR A 49 10.87 1.93 -5.37
C THR A 49 11.36 1.15 -6.59
N GLU A 50 11.05 1.59 -7.82
CA GLU A 50 11.35 0.88 -9.07
C GLU A 50 11.78 1.84 -10.19
N ASN A 51 12.86 2.59 -9.96
CA ASN A 51 13.23 3.71 -10.84
C ASN A 51 13.49 3.30 -12.30
N ASP A 52 13.90 2.05 -12.53
CA ASP A 52 14.15 1.49 -13.86
C ASP A 52 12.88 1.38 -14.73
N ARG A 53 11.69 1.38 -14.10
CA ARG A 53 10.39 1.44 -14.81
C ARG A 53 10.11 2.84 -15.39
N VAL A 54 10.81 3.87 -14.92
CA VAL A 54 10.55 5.27 -15.26
C VAL A 54 11.34 5.70 -16.49
N ARG A 55 10.63 6.18 -17.50
CA ARG A 55 11.18 6.72 -18.75
C ARG A 55 11.14 8.24 -18.72
N TYR A 56 12.19 8.83 -18.17
CA TYR A 56 12.36 10.29 -18.05
C TYR A 56 12.28 11.03 -19.38
N ASP A 57 12.77 10.43 -20.47
CA ASP A 57 12.73 11.01 -21.82
C ASP A 57 11.32 11.15 -22.40
N LYS A 58 10.38 10.36 -21.89
CA LYS A 58 9.00 10.28 -22.37
C LYS A 58 7.96 10.63 -21.31
N LEU A 59 8.42 11.00 -20.10
CA LEU A 59 7.56 11.27 -18.93
C LEU A 59 6.56 10.13 -18.68
N MET A 60 7.03 8.88 -18.74
CA MET A 60 6.14 7.71 -18.68
C MET A 60 6.62 6.64 -17.69
N VAL A 61 5.66 5.86 -17.20
CA VAL A 61 5.88 4.60 -16.47
C VAL A 61 5.08 3.52 -17.18
N ASP A 62 5.75 2.42 -17.51
CA ASP A 62 5.21 1.33 -18.33
C ASP A 62 4.57 1.80 -19.65
N ASP A 63 3.25 1.87 -19.71
CA ASP A 63 2.43 2.23 -20.87
C ASP A 63 1.71 3.59 -20.73
N TYR A 64 1.82 4.25 -19.57
CA TYR A 64 1.12 5.49 -19.28
C TYR A 64 2.06 6.70 -19.35
N VAL A 65 1.70 7.68 -20.19
CA VAL A 65 2.39 8.96 -20.33
C VAL A 65 1.73 9.98 -19.40
N TYR A 66 2.53 10.58 -18.53
CA TYR A 66 2.09 11.61 -17.57
C TYR A 66 2.20 13.00 -18.19
N THR A 67 1.43 13.96 -17.65
CA THR A 67 1.67 15.37 -17.99
C THR A 67 2.98 15.84 -17.39
N THR A 68 3.55 16.92 -17.93
CA THR A 68 4.75 17.55 -17.38
C THR A 68 4.55 17.92 -15.90
N GLU A 69 3.39 18.49 -15.56
CA GLU A 69 3.08 18.91 -14.19
C GLU A 69 3.01 17.72 -13.22
N GLU A 70 2.42 16.60 -13.65
CA GLU A 70 2.35 15.38 -12.85
C GLU A 70 3.75 14.80 -12.62
N PHE A 71 4.56 14.75 -13.68
CA PHE A 71 5.91 14.21 -13.60
C PHE A 71 6.82 15.06 -12.70
N GLU A 72 6.78 16.39 -12.86
CA GLU A 72 7.52 17.34 -12.02
C GLU A 72 7.10 17.25 -10.55
N LEU A 73 5.80 17.15 -10.27
CA LEU A 73 5.32 16.96 -8.90
C LEU A 73 5.83 15.64 -8.31
N GLY A 74 5.82 14.56 -9.08
CA GLY A 74 6.39 13.27 -8.65
C GLY A 74 7.87 13.36 -8.29
N LEU A 75 8.66 14.12 -9.06
CA LEU A 75 10.08 14.36 -8.76
C LEU A 75 10.28 15.18 -7.50
N GLU A 76 9.50 16.24 -7.30
CA GLU A 76 9.57 17.04 -6.07
C GLU A 76 9.13 16.25 -4.84
N MET A 77 8.14 15.36 -4.97
CA MET A 77 7.75 14.42 -3.90
C MET A 77 8.89 13.45 -3.56
N ARG A 78 9.55 12.84 -4.55
CA ARG A 78 10.73 11.98 -4.33
C ARG A 78 11.86 12.74 -3.63
N LYS A 79 12.12 13.97 -4.05
CA LYS A 79 13.13 14.85 -3.45
C LYS A 79 12.78 15.22 -2.01
N ALA A 80 11.52 15.52 -1.72
CA ALA A 80 11.05 15.79 -0.37
C ALA A 80 11.23 14.56 0.55
N LEU A 81 10.91 13.36 0.07
CA LEU A 81 11.12 12.13 0.83
C LEU A 81 12.61 11.91 1.15
N ARG A 82 13.49 12.10 0.17
CA ARG A 82 14.95 12.00 0.38
C ARG A 82 15.48 13.02 1.37
N LYS A 83 14.98 14.25 1.29
CA LYS A 83 15.34 15.32 2.24
C LYS A 83 14.85 15.02 3.66
N GLU A 84 13.67 14.42 3.81
CA GLU A 84 13.17 13.99 5.12
C GLU A 84 14.07 12.90 5.73
N ALA A 85 14.58 11.98 4.91
CA ALA A 85 15.50 10.93 5.35
C ALA A 85 16.83 11.47 5.93
N GLU A 86 17.24 12.70 5.62
CA GLU A 86 18.43 13.33 6.22
C GLU A 86 18.30 13.53 7.74
N LYS A 87 17.06 13.61 8.25
CA LYS A 87 16.76 13.77 9.69
C LYS A 87 15.94 12.63 10.28
N ASP A 88 15.22 11.86 9.46
CA ASP A 88 14.52 10.65 9.86
C ASP A 88 15.41 9.43 9.61
N GLN A 89 16.13 8.99 10.64
CA GLN A 89 17.06 7.86 10.56
C GLN A 89 16.37 6.55 10.17
N PHE A 90 15.11 6.36 10.57
CA PHE A 90 14.37 5.17 10.18
C PHE A 90 14.11 5.18 8.67
N LEU A 91 13.59 6.30 8.14
CA LEU A 91 13.38 6.44 6.70
C LEU A 91 14.68 6.30 5.91
N ALA A 92 15.81 6.81 6.42
CA ALA A 92 17.11 6.61 5.80
C ALA A 92 17.47 5.12 5.65
N VAL A 93 17.21 4.32 6.70
CA VAL A 93 17.40 2.87 6.66
C VAL A 93 16.44 2.22 5.67
N VAL A 94 15.14 2.60 5.68
CA VAL A 94 14.16 2.08 4.72
C VAL A 94 14.62 2.30 3.29
N LEU A 95 15.00 3.53 2.93
CA LEU A 95 15.42 3.88 1.57
C LEU A 95 16.73 3.20 1.14
N ALA A 96 17.60 2.86 2.10
CA ALA A 96 18.90 2.27 1.80
C ALA A 96 18.89 0.73 1.79
N GLN A 97 18.00 0.09 2.58
CA GLN A 97 18.12 -1.33 2.90
C GLN A 97 16.86 -2.16 2.62
N SER A 98 15.74 -1.55 2.26
CA SER A 98 14.53 -2.31 1.96
C SER A 98 14.63 -3.06 0.63
N ASP A 99 14.09 -4.28 0.60
CA ASP A 99 13.66 -4.89 -0.64
C ASP A 99 12.42 -4.13 -1.12
N THR A 100 12.48 -3.54 -2.30
CA THR A 100 11.33 -2.82 -2.86
C THR A 100 10.38 -3.77 -3.57
N GLN A 101 9.09 -3.47 -3.50
CA GLN A 101 8.07 -4.15 -4.31
C GLN A 101 8.02 -5.68 -4.07
N ARG A 102 8.29 -6.09 -2.83
CA ARG A 102 8.37 -7.50 -2.43
C ARG A 102 6.96 -8.08 -2.28
N PHE A 103 6.65 -9.11 -3.06
CA PHE A 103 5.42 -9.86 -2.87
C PHE A 103 5.61 -11.05 -1.94
N MET A 104 4.51 -11.44 -1.29
CA MET A 104 4.43 -12.64 -0.47
C MET A 104 3.11 -13.35 -0.72
N VAL A 105 3.11 -14.66 -0.50
CA VAL A 105 1.94 -15.53 -0.63
C VAL A 105 1.86 -16.40 0.61
N ASN A 106 0.66 -16.51 1.19
CA ASN A 106 0.36 -17.45 2.25
C ASN A 106 -0.71 -18.43 1.75
N LYS A 107 -0.31 -19.70 1.60
CA LYS A 107 -1.18 -20.77 1.10
C LYS A 107 -1.92 -21.39 2.26
N GLN A 108 -3.22 -21.64 2.09
CA GLN A 108 -4.07 -22.15 3.15
C GLN A 108 -3.94 -21.31 4.43
N GLN A 109 -4.00 -19.98 4.31
CA GLN A 109 -4.09 -19.13 5.48
C GLN A 109 -5.43 -19.43 6.18
N GLU A 110 -5.36 -19.85 7.44
CA GLU A 110 -6.55 -20.13 8.25
C GLU A 110 -7.16 -18.83 8.78
N PHE A 111 -8.48 -18.73 8.65
CA PHE A 111 -9.31 -17.66 9.18
C PHE A 111 -10.43 -18.25 10.02
N HIS A 112 -10.96 -17.46 10.96
CA HIS A 112 -12.06 -17.85 11.83
C HIS A 112 -13.24 -16.89 11.67
N TYR A 113 -14.44 -17.46 11.48
CA TYR A 113 -15.71 -16.72 11.59
C TYR A 113 -16.54 -17.35 12.71
N GLY A 114 -16.46 -16.77 13.91
CA GLY A 114 -16.96 -17.43 15.13
C GLY A 114 -16.18 -18.71 15.40
N ASN A 115 -16.88 -19.85 15.46
CA ASN A 115 -16.28 -21.17 15.67
C ASN A 115 -15.97 -21.92 14.35
N PHE A 116 -16.15 -21.27 13.20
CA PHE A 116 -15.95 -21.89 11.89
C PHE A 116 -14.60 -21.49 11.31
N ALA A 117 -13.75 -22.48 11.02
CA ALA A 117 -12.47 -22.28 10.37
C ALA A 117 -12.60 -22.44 8.85
N TYR A 118 -12.00 -21.53 8.10
CA TYR A 118 -11.91 -21.58 6.63
C TYR A 118 -10.53 -21.15 6.16
N HIS A 119 -10.18 -21.48 4.92
CA HIS A 119 -8.85 -21.24 4.38
C HIS A 119 -8.93 -20.44 3.08
N LEU A 120 -8.00 -19.51 2.91
CA LEU A 120 -7.78 -18.81 1.64
C LEU A 120 -6.30 -18.85 1.27
N ASP A 121 -6.04 -18.94 -0.03
CA ASP A 121 -4.73 -18.60 -0.57
C ASP A 121 -4.66 -17.08 -0.73
N THR A 122 -3.71 -16.44 -0.07
CA THR A 122 -3.64 -14.98 0.02
C THR A 122 -2.29 -14.45 -0.48
N ARG A 123 -2.29 -13.19 -0.91
CA ARG A 123 -1.08 -12.48 -1.36
C ARG A 123 -1.07 -11.01 -0.92
N CYS A 124 0.14 -10.48 -0.81
CA CYS A 124 0.41 -9.05 -0.64
C CYS A 124 1.64 -8.64 -1.44
N LYS A 125 1.80 -7.34 -1.68
CA LYS A 125 3.00 -6.74 -2.28
C LYS A 125 3.37 -5.45 -1.56
N TRP A 126 4.46 -5.52 -0.81
CA TRP A 126 5.02 -4.44 0.01
C TRP A 126 5.79 -3.45 -0.84
N ASP A 127 5.58 -2.15 -0.63
CA ASP A 127 6.43 -1.13 -1.26
C ASP A 127 7.86 -1.21 -0.72
N TRP A 128 8.00 -1.43 0.60
CA TRP A 128 9.27 -1.67 1.28
C TRP A 128 9.19 -2.85 2.22
N TRP A 129 10.18 -3.73 2.15
CA TRP A 129 10.36 -4.82 3.10
C TRP A 129 11.77 -4.85 3.68
N LEU A 130 11.88 -4.76 5.00
CA LEU A 130 13.12 -4.83 5.74
C LEU A 130 13.44 -6.28 6.12
N SER A 131 14.05 -7.02 5.19
CA SER A 131 14.37 -8.44 5.35
C SER A 131 15.05 -8.81 6.67
N ALA A 132 16.04 -8.04 7.09
CA ALA A 132 16.80 -8.30 8.30
C ALA A 132 15.97 -8.18 9.60
N TYR A 133 14.84 -7.47 9.53
CA TYR A 133 13.99 -7.16 10.67
C TYR A 133 12.61 -7.83 10.61
N GLY A 134 12.27 -8.46 9.48
CA GLY A 134 11.04 -9.24 9.35
C GLY A 134 9.75 -8.40 9.30
N PHE A 135 9.82 -7.15 8.85
CA PHE A 135 8.65 -6.30 8.65
C PHE A 135 8.81 -5.33 7.48
N GLY A 136 7.75 -4.63 7.11
CA GLY A 136 7.76 -3.71 5.99
C GLY A 136 6.85 -2.51 6.20
N GLY A 137 6.65 -1.77 5.11
CA GLY A 137 5.75 -0.64 5.08
C GLY A 137 5.32 -0.24 3.69
N ASP A 138 4.47 0.77 3.64
CA ASP A 138 3.84 1.28 2.41
C ASP A 138 4.16 2.75 2.17
N LEU A 139 4.24 3.09 0.89
CA LEU A 139 4.32 4.45 0.39
C LEU A 139 2.94 4.90 -0.08
N LYS A 140 2.49 6.05 0.40
CA LYS A 140 1.22 6.66 0.00
C LYS A 140 1.43 8.05 -0.57
N THR A 141 0.53 8.42 -1.48
CA THR A 141 0.32 9.81 -1.86
C THR A 141 -1.01 10.28 -1.30
N THR A 142 -1.05 11.48 -0.72
CA THR A 142 -2.24 11.97 0.01
C THR A 142 -2.52 13.44 -0.29
N PHE A 143 -3.75 13.90 -0.06
CA PHE A 143 -4.10 15.33 -0.08
C PHE A 143 -4.08 15.97 1.31
N ALA A 144 -3.66 15.22 2.34
CA ALA A 144 -3.49 15.73 3.69
C ALA A 144 -2.42 16.84 3.74
N GLU A 145 -2.67 17.86 4.55
CA GLU A 145 -1.76 18.98 4.81
C GLU A 145 -1.27 18.98 6.27
N SER A 146 -1.93 18.20 7.13
CA SER A 146 -1.60 17.99 8.54
C SER A 146 -1.57 16.50 8.89
N GLN A 147 -0.91 16.17 10.01
CA GLN A 147 -0.88 14.80 10.53
C GLN A 147 -2.30 14.29 10.82
N ALA A 148 -3.16 15.11 11.44
CA ALA A 148 -4.54 14.74 11.73
C ALA A 148 -5.34 14.37 10.45
N GLN A 149 -5.19 15.14 9.37
CA GLN A 149 -5.85 14.80 8.08
C GLN A 149 -5.28 13.51 7.48
N PHE A 150 -3.99 13.23 7.68
CA PHE A 150 -3.39 11.97 7.24
C PHE A 150 -3.88 10.78 8.09
N ASP A 151 -3.99 10.95 9.40
CA ASP A 151 -4.52 9.92 10.30
C ASP A 151 -5.98 9.58 9.96
N GLU A 152 -6.80 10.58 9.60
CA GLU A 152 -8.16 10.37 9.05
C GLU A 152 -8.14 9.62 7.71
N ALA A 153 -7.15 9.92 6.85
CA ALA A 153 -7.01 9.28 5.55
C ALA A 153 -6.72 7.77 5.67
N ILE A 154 -6.01 7.33 6.72
CA ILE A 154 -5.74 5.91 6.98
C ILE A 154 -7.05 5.11 7.06
N ASP A 155 -8.04 5.62 7.80
CA ASP A 155 -9.34 4.98 7.92
C ASP A 155 -10.16 5.12 6.63
N PHE A 156 -10.21 6.33 6.08
CA PHE A 156 -11.03 6.66 4.93
C PHE A 156 -10.69 5.83 3.69
N PHE A 157 -9.40 5.58 3.45
CA PHE A 157 -8.91 4.78 2.32
C PHE A 157 -8.68 3.31 2.65
N ASP A 158 -9.07 2.84 3.84
CA ASP A 158 -8.84 1.49 4.35
C ASP A 158 -7.36 1.06 4.29
N TRP A 159 -6.43 1.99 4.54
CA TRP A 159 -5.02 1.66 4.60
C TRP A 159 -4.71 0.80 5.81
N ASP A 160 -5.40 1.01 6.93
CA ASP A 160 -5.38 0.13 8.10
C ASP A 160 -5.67 -1.33 7.73
N ARG A 161 -6.72 -1.57 6.93
CA ARG A 161 -7.08 -2.90 6.42
C ARG A 161 -5.95 -3.50 5.59
N SER A 162 -5.39 -2.73 4.67
CA SER A 162 -4.30 -3.20 3.81
C SER A 162 -3.07 -3.61 4.63
N ARG A 163 -2.73 -2.85 5.67
CA ARG A 163 -1.57 -3.13 6.51
C ARG A 163 -1.80 -4.37 7.37
N ALA A 164 -2.97 -4.49 8.00
CA ALA A 164 -3.31 -5.70 8.75
C ALA A 164 -3.29 -6.97 7.88
N TRP A 165 -3.85 -6.91 6.67
CA TRP A 165 -3.77 -7.99 5.67
C TRP A 165 -2.33 -8.40 5.39
N TYR A 166 -1.45 -7.42 5.18
CA TYR A 166 -0.06 -7.64 4.85
C TYR A 166 0.72 -8.24 6.01
N MET A 167 0.52 -7.71 7.22
CA MET A 167 1.16 -8.22 8.44
C MET A 167 0.80 -9.68 8.70
N ASP A 168 -0.45 -10.09 8.48
CA ASP A 168 -0.88 -11.49 8.69
C ASP A 168 -0.35 -12.45 7.62
N ILE A 169 -0.26 -12.02 6.37
CA ILE A 169 0.35 -12.83 5.30
C ILE A 169 1.85 -13.02 5.53
N ALA A 170 2.54 -11.95 5.95
CA ALA A 170 3.98 -11.94 6.13
C ALA A 170 4.44 -12.51 7.48
N GLY A 171 3.53 -12.66 8.45
CA GLY A 171 3.89 -12.98 9.84
C GLY A 171 4.65 -11.84 10.54
N SER A 172 4.43 -10.58 10.13
CA SER A 172 5.13 -9.40 10.65
C SER A 172 4.46 -8.83 11.91
N GLU A 173 5.23 -8.58 12.97
CA GLU A 173 4.70 -7.99 14.20
C GLU A 173 4.42 -6.49 14.13
N GLN A 174 5.05 -5.79 13.19
CA GLN A 174 4.95 -4.33 13.06
C GLN A 174 4.83 -3.92 11.59
N ASP A 175 4.45 -2.66 11.34
CA ASP A 175 4.28 -2.07 10.01
C ASP A 175 4.49 -0.55 10.08
N PHE A 176 4.71 0.09 8.94
CA PHE A 176 4.73 1.54 8.83
C PHE A 176 4.15 2.04 7.51
N ILE A 177 3.60 3.25 7.53
CA ILE A 177 3.17 3.99 6.35
C ILE A 177 3.97 5.28 6.30
N TYR A 178 4.64 5.55 5.17
CA TYR A 178 5.06 6.90 4.83
C TYR A 178 4.14 7.45 3.76
N ALA A 179 3.67 8.69 3.94
CA ALA A 179 2.84 9.37 2.97
C ALA A 179 3.45 10.71 2.57
N ILE A 180 3.28 11.08 1.30
CA ILE A 180 3.73 12.36 0.77
C ILE A 180 2.51 13.14 0.29
N SER A 181 2.38 14.39 0.78
CA SER A 181 1.30 15.28 0.36
C SER A 181 1.47 15.73 -1.09
N LYS A 182 0.41 15.60 -1.89
CA LYS A 182 0.31 16.18 -3.25
C LYS A 182 0.15 17.71 -3.22
N LYS A 183 -0.19 18.30 -2.06
CA LYS A 183 -0.42 19.75 -1.94
C LYS A 183 0.83 20.54 -1.60
N ASN A 184 1.66 19.99 -0.72
CA ASN A 184 2.80 20.72 -0.15
C ASN A 184 4.06 19.84 0.04
N CYS A 185 4.08 18.62 -0.51
CA CYS A 185 5.18 17.65 -0.39
C CYS A 185 5.57 17.31 1.06
N LYS A 186 4.73 17.63 2.05
CA LYS A 186 4.98 17.27 3.44
C LYS A 186 4.93 15.75 3.60
N ILE A 187 5.88 15.23 4.37
CA ILE A 187 5.97 13.82 4.71
C ILE A 187 5.19 13.57 6.00
N PHE A 188 4.34 12.55 5.98
CA PHE A 188 3.66 12.02 7.15
C PHE A 188 4.09 10.58 7.36
N LYS A 189 3.99 10.13 8.61
CA LYS A 189 4.29 8.74 8.96
C LYS A 189 3.31 8.21 9.98
N HIS A 190 3.06 6.92 9.92
CA HIS A 190 2.25 6.17 10.87
C HIS A 190 2.92 4.84 11.13
N PHE A 191 3.07 4.45 12.39
CA PHE A 191 3.65 3.17 12.78
C PHE A 191 2.58 2.30 13.42
N ILE A 192 2.61 1.02 13.10
CA ILE A 192 1.88 -0.04 13.79
C ILE A 192 2.93 -0.83 14.56
N THR A 193 2.98 -0.64 15.88
CA THR A 193 4.10 -1.12 16.71
C THR A 193 4.01 -2.59 17.09
N ASP A 194 2.81 -3.15 17.08
CA ASP A 194 2.52 -4.53 17.49
C ASP A 194 1.12 -4.96 17.05
N ARG A 195 0.79 -6.25 17.27
CA ARG A 195 -0.50 -6.87 16.98
C ARG A 195 -1.67 -6.42 17.88
N ASN A 196 -1.41 -5.63 18.92
CA ASN A 196 -2.44 -5.01 19.75
C ASN A 196 -2.66 -3.53 19.39
N HIS A 197 -1.90 -3.00 18.42
CA HIS A 197 -2.00 -1.60 18.01
C HIS A 197 -3.41 -1.33 17.43
N PRO A 198 -4.09 -0.23 17.82
CA PRO A 198 -5.48 0.03 17.41
C PRO A 198 -5.71 0.01 15.89
N THR A 199 -4.76 0.53 15.11
CA THR A 199 -4.82 0.50 13.65
C THR A 199 -4.80 -0.92 13.09
N TYR A 200 -4.00 -1.82 13.66
CA TYR A 200 -3.97 -3.21 13.23
C TYR A 200 -5.29 -3.91 13.55
N ILE A 201 -5.78 -3.76 14.79
CA ILE A 201 -7.05 -4.38 15.22
C ILE A 201 -8.19 -3.95 14.30
N LYS A 202 -8.35 -2.64 14.08
CA LYS A 202 -9.39 -2.10 13.19
C LYS A 202 -9.23 -2.59 11.74
N GLY A 203 -8.00 -2.62 11.25
CA GLY A 203 -7.70 -3.15 9.91
C GLY A 203 -8.04 -4.64 9.78
N LYS A 204 -7.76 -5.42 10.83
CA LYS A 204 -8.04 -6.84 10.90
C LYS A 204 -9.53 -7.13 10.87
N GLU A 205 -10.31 -6.46 11.72
CA GLU A 205 -11.78 -6.55 11.72
C GLU A 205 -12.36 -6.27 10.32
N LYS A 206 -11.84 -5.24 9.63
CA LYS A 206 -12.28 -4.89 8.27
C LYS A 206 -11.97 -5.97 7.23
N TYR A 207 -10.78 -6.57 7.26
CA TYR A 207 -10.45 -7.58 6.26
C TYR A 207 -11.09 -8.92 6.58
N GLU A 208 -11.25 -9.32 7.86
CA GLU A 208 -11.82 -10.61 8.24
C GLU A 208 -13.28 -10.75 7.77
N ASP A 209 -14.06 -9.67 7.90
CA ASP A 209 -15.43 -9.60 7.36
C ASP A 209 -15.44 -9.76 5.83
N LEU A 210 -14.53 -9.11 5.11
CA LEU A 210 -14.44 -9.20 3.65
C LEU A 210 -13.87 -10.53 3.18
N ALA A 211 -12.91 -11.11 3.90
CA ALA A 211 -12.31 -12.40 3.60
C ALA A 211 -13.36 -13.51 3.74
N PHE A 212 -14.21 -13.45 4.76
CA PHE A 212 -15.30 -14.41 4.91
C PHE A 212 -16.32 -14.29 3.77
N LYS A 213 -16.72 -13.06 3.41
CA LYS A 213 -17.62 -12.82 2.27
C LYS A 213 -17.01 -13.26 0.95
N TRP A 214 -15.71 -13.06 0.76
CA TRP A 214 -14.98 -13.55 -0.41
C TRP A 214 -15.07 -15.07 -0.49
N TRP A 215 -14.75 -15.75 0.62
CA TRP A 215 -14.82 -17.20 0.71
C TRP A 215 -16.23 -17.73 0.40
N GLN A 216 -17.29 -17.06 0.84
CA GLN A 216 -18.67 -17.49 0.57
C GLN A 216 -19.13 -17.29 -0.89
N LEU A 217 -18.56 -16.32 -1.60
CA LEU A 217 -19.06 -15.87 -2.90
C LEU A 217 -18.17 -16.31 -4.07
N MET A 218 -16.88 -16.52 -3.83
CA MET A 218 -15.87 -16.68 -4.88
C MET A 218 -15.09 -18.00 -4.81
N VAL A 219 -15.25 -18.77 -3.72
CA VAL A 219 -14.61 -20.08 -3.50
C VAL A 219 -15.68 -21.17 -3.45
#